data_AF-A0A0K6FYE2-F1
#
_entry.id   AF-A0A0K6FYE2-F1
#
_cell.length_a   1.000
_cell.length_b   1.000
_cell.length_c   1.000
_cell.angle_alpha   90.00
_cell.angle_beta   90.00
_cell.angle_gamma   90.00
#
_symmetry.space_group_name_H-M   'P 1'
#
loop_
_entity.id
_entity.type
_entity.pdbx_description
1 polymer ?
#
loop_
_entity_poly.entity_id
_entity_poly.type
_entity_poly.pdbx_seq_one_letter_code
_entity_poly.pdbx_strand_id
1 'polypeptide(L)'
;MGISYYDEIEIEDMAWDDTKKVYHYPCPCGDRFEISRAQLANYEDVATCPSCSLIIRVVYDPLDFEDEESDEDEDGDPVEEESEREELGEDEKFHEAMDNLNITDEPTIVTLVPARA
;
A
#
# COMPACT_ATOMS: atom_id res chain seq x y z
N MET A 1 -20.70 -20.93 18.60
CA MET A 1 -19.52 -20.91 17.72
C MET A 1 -19.30 -19.46 17.35
N GLY A 2 -18.24 -18.84 17.85
CA GLY A 2 -17.90 -17.46 17.49
C GLY A 2 -17.43 -17.38 16.05
N ILE A 3 -17.72 -16.24 15.42
CA ILE A 3 -17.14 -15.85 14.14
C ILE A 3 -15.66 -15.55 14.42
N SER A 4 -14.74 -16.21 13.70
CA SER A 4 -13.30 -16.01 13.86
C SER A 4 -12.81 -15.08 12.78
N TYR A 5 -12.43 -13.86 13.16
CA TYR A 5 -11.81 -12.89 12.27
C TYR A 5 -10.33 -13.25 12.07
N TYR A 6 -9.84 -13.06 10.86
CA TYR A 6 -8.43 -13.25 10.54
C TYR A 6 -7.59 -12.06 11.06
N ASP A 7 -8.12 -10.85 10.88
CA ASP A 7 -7.48 -9.61 11.31
C ASP A 7 -8.51 -8.49 11.53
N GLU A 8 -8.09 -7.39 12.16
CA GLU A 8 -8.83 -6.14 12.29
C GLU A 8 -8.06 -5.04 11.53
N ILE A 9 -8.68 -4.47 10.50
CA ILE A 9 -8.04 -3.52 9.58
C ILE A 9 -8.85 -2.22 9.59
N GLU A 10 -8.18 -1.08 9.61
CA GLU A 10 -8.82 0.24 9.52
C GLU A 10 -9.28 0.52 8.09
N ILE A 11 -10.42 1.20 7.93
CA ILE A 11 -10.97 1.50 6.60
C ILE A 11 -10.01 2.34 5.75
N GLU A 12 -9.18 3.16 6.40
CA GLU A 12 -8.15 4.01 5.78
C GLU A 12 -7.02 3.20 5.11
N ASP A 13 -6.76 1.98 5.59
CA ASP A 13 -5.76 1.06 5.00
C ASP A 13 -6.30 0.29 3.78
N MET A 14 -7.60 0.38 3.51
CA MET A 14 -8.22 -0.28 2.37
C MET A 14 -8.18 0.61 1.12
N ALA A 15 -8.01 -0.02 -0.05
CA ALA A 15 -8.05 0.69 -1.32
C ALA A 15 -9.50 0.85 -1.81
N TRP A 16 -9.94 2.09 -2.02
CA TRP A 16 -11.24 2.39 -2.60
C TRP A 16 -11.26 2.19 -4.13
N ASP A 17 -12.31 1.53 -4.64
CA ASP A 17 -12.61 1.43 -6.07
C ASP A 17 -13.89 2.19 -6.41
N ASP A 18 -13.76 3.38 -7.01
CA ASP A 18 -14.88 4.24 -7.44
C ASP A 18 -15.81 3.57 -8.46
N THR A 19 -15.29 2.65 -9.27
CA THR A 19 -16.08 2.01 -10.34
C THR A 19 -17.07 1.02 -9.75
N LYS A 20 -16.65 0.31 -8.71
CA LYS A 20 -17.45 -0.73 -8.05
C LYS A 20 -18.05 -0.28 -6.72
N LYS A 21 -17.64 0.87 -6.18
CA LYS A 21 -18.02 1.40 -4.86
C LYS A 21 -17.73 0.43 -3.71
N VAL A 22 -16.54 -0.14 -3.73
CA VAL A 22 -16.08 -1.15 -2.76
C VAL A 22 -14.67 -0.85 -2.28
N TYR A 23 -14.39 -1.21 -1.04
CA TYR A 23 -13.06 -1.20 -0.45
C TYR A 23 -12.40 -2.57 -0.62
N HIS A 24 -11.11 -2.55 -0.95
CA HIS A 24 -10.31 -3.73 -1.23
C HIS A 24 -9.06 -3.80 -0.36
N TYR A 25 -8.77 -4.99 0.17
CA TYR A 25 -7.54 -5.24 0.93
C TYR A 25 -6.85 -6.53 0.46
N PRO A 26 -5.52 -6.57 0.31
CA PRO A 26 -4.80 -7.75 -0.16
C PRO A 26 -4.98 -8.93 0.80
N CYS A 27 -5.39 -10.09 0.27
CA CYS A 27 -5.56 -11.31 1.04
C CYS A 27 -4.31 -12.20 0.90
N PRO A 28 -3.82 -12.87 1.97
CA PRO A 28 -2.66 -13.76 1.89
C PRO A 28 -2.85 -14.99 0.96
N CYS A 29 -4.06 -15.25 0.47
CA CYS A 29 -4.31 -16.30 -0.52
C CYS A 29 -3.99 -15.89 -1.98
N GLY A 30 -3.73 -14.59 -2.23
CA GLY A 30 -3.47 -14.04 -3.56
C GLY A 30 -4.64 -13.25 -4.17
N ASP A 31 -5.84 -13.34 -3.57
CA ASP A 31 -7.00 -12.51 -3.93
C ASP A 31 -7.14 -11.30 -3.01
N ARG A 32 -8.32 -10.68 -2.98
CA ARG A 32 -8.60 -9.46 -2.22
C ARG A 32 -9.86 -9.65 -1.37
N PHE A 33 -9.86 -9.09 -0.17
CA PHE A 33 -11.08 -8.86 0.59
C PHE A 33 -11.86 -7.73 -0.06
N GLU A 34 -13.19 -7.84 -0.06
CA GLU A 34 -14.08 -6.84 -0.65
C GLU A 34 -15.20 -6.53 0.34
N ILE A 35 -15.51 -5.24 0.51
CA ILE A 35 -16.66 -4.74 1.28
C ILE A 35 -17.23 -3.50 0.61
N SER A 36 -18.56 -3.40 0.53
CA SER A 36 -19.23 -2.27 -0.13
C SER A 36 -19.51 -1.13 0.84
N ARG A 37 -19.55 0.11 0.31
CA ARG A 37 -19.97 1.28 1.10
C ARG A 37 -21.37 1.09 1.69
N ALA A 38 -22.27 0.47 0.93
CA ALA A 38 -23.62 0.16 1.39
C ALA A 38 -23.61 -0.80 2.60
N GLN A 39 -22.70 -1.77 2.66
CA GLN A 39 -22.58 -2.66 3.83
C GLN A 39 -22.13 -1.88 5.07
N LEU A 40 -21.13 -1.00 4.93
CA LEU A 40 -20.67 -0.13 6.02
C LEU A 40 -21.79 0.79 6.52
N ALA A 41 -22.59 1.34 5.62
CA ALA A 41 -23.79 2.14 5.95
C ALA A 41 -24.87 1.33 6.70
N ASN A 42 -24.91 0.00 6.51
CA ASN A 42 -25.81 -0.91 7.21
C ASN A 42 -25.21 -1.47 8.51
N TYR A 43 -24.13 -0.88 9.03
CA TYR A 43 -23.40 -1.36 10.21
C TYR A 43 -22.79 -2.77 10.04
N GLU A 44 -22.46 -3.16 8.81
CA GLU A 44 -21.79 -4.43 8.50
C GLU A 44 -20.27 -4.19 8.35
N ASP A 45 -19.49 -4.65 9.33
CA ASP A 45 -18.04 -4.47 9.44
C ASP A 45 -17.22 -5.68 8.96
N VAL A 46 -17.80 -6.55 8.13
CA VAL A 46 -17.17 -7.85 7.77
C VAL A 46 -16.81 -7.89 6.29
N ALA A 47 -15.51 -7.72 5.98
CA ALA A 47 -15.02 -7.90 4.62
C ALA A 47 -14.68 -9.37 4.37
N THR A 48 -15.12 -9.89 3.22
CA THR A 48 -14.99 -11.31 2.87
C THR A 48 -14.12 -11.48 1.63
N CYS A 49 -13.27 -12.51 1.61
CA CYS A 49 -12.51 -12.88 0.42
C CYS A 49 -13.23 -13.99 -0.37
N PRO A 50 -13.47 -13.82 -1.69
CA PRO A 50 -14.20 -14.80 -2.50
C PRO A 50 -13.45 -16.12 -2.69
N SER A 51 -12.14 -16.16 -2.50
CA SER A 51 -11.31 -17.33 -2.81
C SER A 51 -10.98 -18.22 -1.61
N CYS A 52 -10.79 -17.64 -0.43
CA CYS A 52 -10.34 -18.38 0.75
C CYS A 52 -11.38 -18.45 1.87
N SER A 53 -12.55 -17.81 1.71
CA SER A 53 -13.59 -17.68 2.75
C SER A 53 -13.13 -17.09 4.08
N LEU A 54 -11.93 -16.52 4.12
CA LEU A 54 -11.47 -15.72 5.25
C LEU A 54 -12.32 -14.45 5.33
N ILE A 55 -12.44 -13.97 6.55
CA ILE A 55 -13.12 -12.72 6.87
C ILE A 55 -12.19 -11.88 7.75
N ILE A 56 -12.21 -10.58 7.53
CA ILE A 56 -11.55 -9.58 8.38
C ILE A 56 -12.60 -8.65 8.95
N ARG A 57 -12.27 -8.02 10.07
CA ARG A 57 -13.09 -6.98 10.66
C ARG A 57 -12.60 -5.61 10.20
N VAL A 58 -13.51 -4.78 9.75
CA VAL A 58 -13.20 -3.42 9.28
C VAL A 58 -13.52 -2.44 10.40
N VAL A 59 -12.53 -1.68 10.84
CA VAL A 59 -12.70 -0.62 11.85
C VAL A 59 -12.97 0.69 11.11
N TYR A 60 -14.12 1.31 11.37
CA TYR A 60 -14.56 2.55 10.73
C TYR A 60 -15.48 3.33 11.66
N ASP A 61 -15.67 4.64 11.38
CA ASP A 61 -16.70 5.45 12.01
C ASP A 61 -18.01 5.34 11.23
N PRO A 62 -19.12 4.85 11.84
CA PRO A 62 -20.42 4.80 11.17
C PRO A 62 -20.90 6.14 10.63
N LEU A 63 -20.52 7.25 11.27
CA LEU A 63 -20.96 8.59 10.86
C LEU A 63 -20.48 8.95 9.46
N ASP A 64 -19.34 8.41 9.01
CA ASP A 64 -18.79 8.65 7.66
C ASP A 64 -19.61 7.98 6.55
N PHE A 65 -20.52 7.07 6.93
CA PHE A 65 -21.31 6.24 6.01
C PHE A 65 -22.82 6.34 6.23
N GLU A 66 -23.29 7.10 7.23
CA GLU A 66 -24.71 7.27 7.60
C GLU A 66 -25.49 8.25 6.69
N ASP A 67 -24.81 8.94 5.75
CA ASP A 67 -25.38 10.04 4.96
C ASP A 67 -26.41 9.63 3.88
N GLU A 68 -26.70 8.34 3.68
CA GLU A 68 -27.58 7.89 2.57
C GLU A 68 -29.10 8.00 2.84
N GLU A 69 -29.54 8.54 4.00
CA GLU A 69 -30.98 8.69 4.32
C GLU A 69 -31.51 10.13 4.41
N SER A 70 -30.75 11.16 4.00
CA SER A 70 -31.27 12.55 3.93
C SER A 70 -30.96 13.20 2.58
N ASP A 71 -32.02 13.61 1.89
CA ASP A 71 -32.01 14.28 0.60
C ASP A 71 -31.01 15.47 0.49
N GLU A 72 -30.32 15.57 -0.66
CA GLU A 72 -29.68 16.76 -1.27
C GLU A 72 -28.32 17.29 -0.68
N ASP A 73 -27.34 17.51 -1.59
CA ASP A 73 -26.07 18.27 -1.50
C ASP A 73 -24.83 17.55 -0.89
N GLU A 74 -23.81 17.17 -1.69
CA GLU A 74 -22.59 17.93 -2.06
C GLU A 74 -21.46 17.88 -0.99
N ASP A 75 -20.28 17.41 -1.43
CA ASP A 75 -18.94 17.43 -0.79
C ASP A 75 -18.59 16.43 0.33
N GLY A 76 -17.49 15.68 0.12
CA GLY A 76 -16.88 14.81 1.13
C GLY A 76 -15.68 13.97 0.66
N ASP A 77 -14.76 14.52 -0.13
CA ASP A 77 -13.36 14.06 -0.23
C ASP A 77 -12.47 15.30 -0.01
N PRO A 78 -11.56 15.26 0.97
CA PRO A 78 -10.20 14.80 0.66
C PRO A 78 -9.62 13.90 1.75
N VAL A 79 -9.19 12.70 1.36
CA VAL A 79 -8.16 11.97 2.12
C VAL A 79 -6.82 12.68 1.91
N GLU A 80 -6.34 13.38 2.94
CA GLU A 80 -5.01 13.99 2.96
C GLU A 80 -3.92 12.91 3.02
N GLU A 81 -2.87 13.11 2.23
CA GLU A 81 -1.70 12.26 2.10
C GLU A 81 -0.87 12.17 3.39
N GLU A 82 -0.46 10.96 3.77
CA GLU A 82 0.93 10.74 4.20
C GLU A 82 1.46 9.38 3.70
N SER A 83 2.24 9.48 2.62
CA SER A 83 3.16 8.45 2.17
C SER A 83 4.33 8.33 3.15
N GLU A 84 4.51 7.17 3.79
CA GLU A 84 5.84 6.68 4.19
C GLU A 84 5.92 5.15 3.99
N ARG A 85 6.00 4.72 2.73
CA ARG A 85 6.66 3.45 2.37
C ARG A 85 8.12 3.72 2.11
N GLU A 86 8.99 3.41 3.07
CA GLU A 86 10.38 3.08 2.74
C GLU A 86 10.43 1.60 2.33
N GLU A 87 10.27 1.34 1.03
CA GLU A 87 10.49 0.02 0.43
C GLU A 87 11.98 -0.11 0.07
N LEU A 88 12.63 -1.08 0.71
CA LEU A 88 13.96 -1.57 0.33
C LEU A 88 13.83 -2.50 -0.90
N GLY A 89 14.52 -2.16 -2.00
CA GLY A 89 14.73 -3.08 -3.14
C GLY A 89 15.33 -2.42 -4.40
N GLU A 90 16.55 -2.85 -4.76
CA GLU A 90 17.32 -2.65 -6.01
C GLU A 90 16.46 -2.87 -7.28
N ASP A 91 16.68 -2.33 -8.49
CA ASP A 91 17.85 -2.00 -9.33
C ASP A 91 17.43 -1.11 -10.54
N GLU A 92 18.37 -0.75 -11.44
CA GLU A 92 18.19 -0.01 -12.72
C GLU A 92 18.36 1.54 -12.80
N LYS A 93 19.25 2.16 -12.02
CA LYS A 93 19.76 3.51 -12.39
C LYS A 93 21.27 3.70 -12.18
N PHE A 94 22.04 2.81 -12.80
CA PHE A 94 23.51 2.79 -12.76
C PHE A 94 24.20 3.40 -14.01
N HIS A 95 23.54 4.23 -14.84
CA HIS A 95 24.13 4.70 -16.12
C HIS A 95 24.26 6.21 -16.36
N GLU A 96 24.13 7.07 -15.34
CA GLU A 96 24.26 8.53 -15.55
C GLU A 96 25.27 9.23 -14.62
N ALA A 97 26.10 8.46 -13.91
CA ALA A 97 27.13 8.99 -12.98
C ALA A 97 28.59 8.73 -13.43
N MET A 98 28.80 8.12 -14.60
CA MET A 98 30.15 7.83 -15.14
C MET A 98 30.59 8.77 -16.27
N ASP A 99 29.78 9.75 -16.69
CA ASP A 99 30.12 10.68 -17.79
C ASP A 99 30.72 12.02 -17.34
N ASN A 100 30.81 12.29 -16.02
CA ASN A 100 31.37 13.54 -15.49
C ASN A 100 32.75 13.41 -14.81
N LEU A 101 33.48 12.32 -15.06
CA LEU A 101 34.87 12.16 -14.59
C LEU A 101 35.85 11.90 -15.75
N ASN A 102 35.87 12.80 -16.73
CA ASN A 102 37.00 12.96 -17.63
C ASN A 102 38.13 13.73 -16.92
N ILE A 103 38.87 13.06 -16.03
CA ILE A 103 40.20 13.52 -15.65
C ILE A 103 41.24 12.71 -16.42
N THR A 104 42.04 13.42 -17.18
CA THR A 104 43.01 12.91 -18.16
C THR A 104 44.15 12.12 -17.53
N ASP A 105 44.50 11.03 -18.21
CA ASP A 105 45.66 10.15 -18.05
C ASP A 105 47.01 10.89 -18.16
N GLU A 106 47.90 10.73 -17.18
CA GLU A 106 49.36 10.59 -17.40
C GLU A 106 49.95 9.58 -16.37
N PRO A 107 50.63 8.50 -16.82
CA PRO A 107 51.06 7.41 -15.95
C PRO A 107 52.47 7.61 -15.37
N THR A 108 52.60 7.82 -14.05
CA THR A 108 53.90 7.71 -13.35
C THR A 108 54.10 6.28 -12.83
N ILE A 109 54.87 5.50 -13.58
CA ILE A 109 55.44 4.21 -13.14
C ILE A 109 56.26 4.43 -11.86
N VAL A 110 55.91 3.74 -10.77
CA VAL A 110 56.83 3.52 -9.65
C VAL A 110 56.91 2.02 -9.37
N THR A 111 58.10 1.51 -9.64
CA THR A 111 58.50 0.10 -9.63
C THR A 111 58.49 -0.52 -8.24
N LEU A 112 58.00 -1.77 -8.19
CA LEU A 112 58.02 -2.70 -7.06
C LEU A 112 59.42 -2.87 -6.46
N VAL A 113 59.51 -2.85 -5.12
CA VAL A 113 60.64 -3.44 -4.39
C VAL A 113 60.10 -4.52 -3.44
N PRO A 114 60.56 -5.77 -3.54
CA PRO A 114 60.10 -6.84 -2.65
C PRO A 114 60.90 -6.79 -1.34
N ALA A 115 60.23 -6.65 -0.21
CA ALA A 115 60.85 -6.97 1.08
C ALA A 115 60.63 -8.47 1.36
N ARG A 116 61.74 -9.21 1.32
CA ARG A 116 61.83 -10.67 1.56
C ARG A 116 61.63 -11.01 3.04
N ALA A 117 61.03 -12.18 3.25
CA ALA A 117 61.14 -13.17 4.34
C ALA A 117 61.06 -12.69 5.80
#